data_AF-A0A9W7WYU6-F1
#
_entry.id   AF-A0A9W7WYU6-F1
#
_cell.length_a   1.000
_cell.length_b   1.000
_cell.length_c   1.000
_cell.angle_alpha   90.00
_cell.angle_beta   90.00
_cell.angle_gamma   90.00
#
_symmetry.space_group_name_H-M   'P 1'
#
loop_
_entity.id
_entity.type
_entity.pdbx_description
1 polymer ?
#
loop_
_entity_poly.entity_id
_entity_poly.type
_entity_poly.pdbx_seq_one_letter_code
_entity_poly.pdbx_strand_id
1 'polypeptide(L)'
;MAFWFGAPFDPCFMYPQYYFVGLQPICYQGQNSYIMYHGTTWTNAMRIMNEGFRRSTGGMLGPGVYVTRSFEKASHYPTESYGQPLAVLKLCVRVGKVKKITYQGHPLQMTWHMH
;
A
#
# COMPACT_ATOMS: atom_id res chain seq x y z
N MET A 1 3.32 -6.31 -5.00
CA MET A 1 4.63 -5.67 -5.25
C MET A 1 4.92 -4.89 -3.97
N ALA A 2 6.05 -5.16 -3.32
CA ALA A 2 6.44 -4.50 -2.08
C ALA A 2 7.19 -3.21 -2.41
N PHE A 3 6.91 -2.14 -1.69
CA PHE A 3 7.61 -0.87 -1.88
C PHE A 3 8.02 -0.31 -0.51
N TRP A 4 9.18 0.32 -0.47
CA TRP A 4 9.74 1.02 0.68
C TRP A 4 9.52 2.52 0.50
N PHE A 5 8.95 3.20 1.50
CA PHE A 5 8.93 4.66 1.56
C PHE A 5 9.44 5.13 2.92
N GLY A 6 10.56 5.84 2.91
CA GLY A 6 10.89 6.84 3.90
C GLY A 6 10.61 8.20 3.28
N ALA A 7 9.43 8.74 3.52
CA ALA A 7 9.09 10.13 3.25
C ALA A 7 8.05 10.58 4.29
N PRO A 8 8.15 11.81 4.82
CA PRO A 8 7.16 12.33 5.75
C PRO A 8 5.82 12.48 5.03
N PHE A 9 4.76 12.00 5.65
CA PHE A 9 3.39 12.08 5.15
C PHE A 9 2.76 13.37 5.69
N ASP A 10 2.23 14.23 4.80
CA ASP A 10 1.34 15.33 5.18
C ASP A 10 -0.07 14.75 5.43
N PRO A 11 -0.64 14.86 6.65
CA PRO A 11 -1.92 14.25 7.00
C PRO A 11 -3.06 15.25 6.75
N CYS A 12 -3.81 15.09 5.67
CA CYS A 12 -5.16 15.66 5.59
C CYS A 12 -6.20 14.56 5.88
N PHE A 13 -6.87 14.72 7.03
CA PHE A 13 -8.07 14.01 7.49
C PHE A 13 -9.22 14.09 6.43
N MET A 14 -10.21 13.20 6.31
CA MET A 14 -11.17 12.71 7.31
C MET A 14 -11.90 11.41 6.87
N TYR A 15 -12.44 10.71 7.89
CA TYR A 15 -13.28 9.49 7.97
C TYR A 15 -14.74 9.69 7.46
N PRO A 16 -15.67 8.72 7.67
CA PRO A 16 -15.75 7.33 7.20
C PRO A 16 -16.95 7.17 6.23
N GLN A 17 -17.30 5.91 5.91
CA GLN A 17 -18.49 5.48 5.16
C GLN A 17 -18.45 5.67 3.64
N TYR A 18 -18.45 4.53 2.93
CA TYR A 18 -18.87 4.36 1.53
C TYR A 18 -18.11 5.19 0.49
N TYR A 19 -17.53 4.52 -0.52
CA TYR A 19 -17.08 5.08 -1.81
C TYR A 19 -17.29 6.59 -2.01
N PHE A 20 -16.37 7.45 -1.57
CA PHE A 20 -16.43 8.87 -1.87
C PHE A 20 -15.61 9.21 -3.11
N VAL A 21 -16.35 9.44 -4.20
CA VAL A 21 -15.96 10.27 -5.34
C VAL A 21 -15.84 11.70 -4.80
N GLY A 22 -14.63 12.27 -4.73
CA GLY A 22 -14.53 13.69 -4.32
C GLY A 22 -13.13 14.27 -4.21
N LEU A 23 -12.16 13.53 -3.68
CA LEU A 23 -10.79 14.02 -3.57
C LEU A 23 -9.84 12.91 -4.03
N GLN A 24 -9.49 12.93 -5.31
CA GLN A 24 -8.40 12.10 -5.80
C GLN A 24 -7.10 12.58 -5.15
N PRO A 25 -6.23 11.69 -4.66
CA PRO A 25 -4.88 12.08 -4.28
C PRO A 25 -4.27 12.84 -5.46
N ILE A 26 -3.83 14.08 -5.23
CA ILE A 26 -3.10 14.86 -6.24
C ILE A 26 -1.76 14.19 -6.47
N CYS A 27 -1.73 13.27 -7.42
CA CYS A 27 -0.48 12.71 -7.92
C CYS A 27 0.13 13.71 -8.90
N TYR A 28 1.15 14.44 -8.43
CA TYR A 28 1.96 15.29 -9.29
C TYR A 28 2.57 14.45 -10.41
N GLN A 29 2.12 14.72 -11.65
CA GLN A 29 2.66 14.13 -12.87
C GLN A 29 4.12 14.61 -13.01
N GLY A 30 5.07 13.68 -13.00
CA GLY A 30 6.50 13.98 -13.19
C GLY A 30 7.48 13.31 -12.22
N GLN A 31 7.02 12.65 -11.16
CA GLN A 31 7.89 12.12 -10.08
C GLN A 31 7.86 10.58 -9.91
N ASN A 32 7.52 9.80 -10.93
CA ASN A 32 7.24 8.35 -10.80
C ASN A 32 6.20 8.06 -9.70
N SER A 33 5.12 8.84 -9.69
CA SER A 33 4.01 8.71 -8.76
C SER A 33 2.86 7.94 -9.39
N TYR A 34 2.28 6.99 -8.65
CA TYR A 34 1.13 6.20 -9.09
C TYR A 34 0.00 6.23 -8.07
N ILE A 35 -1.23 6.20 -8.57
CA ILE A 35 -2.36 5.80 -7.73
C ILE A 35 -2.27 4.30 -7.49
N MET A 36 -2.23 3.91 -6.22
CA MET A 36 -2.18 2.52 -5.78
C MET A 36 -3.16 2.29 -4.63
N TYR A 37 -3.40 1.02 -4.32
CA TYR A 37 -4.39 0.59 -3.34
C TYR A 37 -3.77 -0.37 -2.33
N HIS A 38 -4.17 -0.23 -1.08
CA HIS A 38 -3.82 -1.13 0.03
C HIS A 38 -5.10 -1.71 0.65
N GLY A 39 -5.28 -3.02 0.54
CA GLY A 39 -6.34 -3.74 1.24
C GLY A 39 -5.90 -4.13 2.63
N THR A 40 -6.73 -3.86 3.62
CA THR A 40 -6.49 -4.21 5.02
C THR A 40 -7.81 -4.31 5.79
N THR A 41 -7.77 -4.67 7.07
CA THR A 41 -8.97 -4.64 7.92
C THR A 41 -9.32 -3.19 8.29
N TRP A 42 -10.59 -2.90 8.55
CA TRP A 42 -11.07 -1.57 8.91
C TRP A 42 -10.29 -0.97 10.08
N THR A 43 -10.04 -1.74 11.13
CA THR A 43 -9.24 -1.34 12.29
C THR A 43 -7.82 -0.93 11.91
N ASN A 44 -7.18 -1.70 11.02
CA ASN A 44 -5.84 -1.37 10.52
C ASN A 44 -5.85 -0.15 9.60
N ALA A 45 -6.88 0.02 8.78
CA ALA A 45 -7.03 1.22 7.96
C ALA A 45 -7.12 2.48 8.84
N MET A 46 -7.91 2.45 9.92
CA MET A 46 -7.98 3.56 10.87
C MET A 46 -6.63 3.84 11.53
N ARG A 47 -5.90 2.80 11.95
CA ARG A 47 -4.54 2.95 12.49
C ARG A 47 -3.59 3.57 11.47
N ILE A 48 -3.59 3.11 10.23
CA ILE A 48 -2.74 3.65 9.17
C ILE A 48 -3.07 5.12 8.88
N MET A 49 -4.34 5.51 8.94
CA MET A 49 -4.73 6.91 8.74
C MET A 49 -4.26 7.82 9.88
N ASN A 50 -4.23 7.33 11.13
CA ASN A 50 -3.80 8.12 12.29
C ASN A 50 -2.27 8.12 12.49
N GLU A 51 -1.62 6.98 12.27
CA GLU A 51 -0.22 6.74 12.64
C GLU A 51 0.70 6.62 11.43
N GLY A 52 0.14 6.53 10.22
CA GLY A 52 0.88 6.22 9.00
C GLY A 52 1.13 4.72 8.80
N PHE A 53 1.77 4.38 7.67
CA PHE A 53 2.12 2.99 7.38
C PHE A 53 3.27 2.49 8.25
N ARG A 54 3.13 1.26 8.73
CA ARG A 54 4.21 0.51 9.39
C ARG A 54 4.64 -0.64 8.48
N ARG A 55 5.96 -0.79 8.29
CA ARG A 55 6.52 -1.91 7.51
C ARG A 55 6.15 -3.23 8.17
N SER A 56 5.76 -4.22 7.37
CA SER A 56 5.68 -5.59 7.85
C SER A 56 7.08 -6.12 8.18
N THR A 57 7.17 -7.15 9.01
CA THR A 57 8.42 -7.87 9.31
C THR A 57 8.74 -8.97 8.29
N GLY A 58 7.81 -9.29 7.40
CA GLY A 58 7.96 -10.33 6.39
C GLY A 58 6.88 -10.25 5.31
N GLY A 59 6.74 -11.31 4.53
CA GLY A 59 5.79 -11.43 3.42
C GLY A 59 6.46 -12.01 2.17
N MET A 60 5.67 -12.18 1.11
CA MET A 60 6.11 -12.81 -0.14
C MET A 60 7.34 -12.14 -0.76
N LEU A 61 7.52 -10.84 -0.57
CA LEU A 61 8.66 -10.06 -1.06
C LEU A 61 9.48 -9.48 0.10
N GLY A 62 9.45 -10.14 1.27
CA GLY A 62 10.11 -9.66 2.47
C GLY A 62 9.40 -8.52 3.20
N PRO A 63 10.08 -7.89 4.17
CA PRO A 63 9.55 -6.77 4.95
C PRO A 63 9.16 -5.59 4.06
N GLY A 64 7.97 -5.00 4.26
CA GLY A 64 7.59 -3.80 3.53
C GLY A 64 6.11 -3.43 3.61
N VAL A 65 5.72 -2.45 2.80
CA VAL A 65 4.31 -2.08 2.58
C VAL A 65 3.89 -2.62 1.22
N TYR A 66 2.74 -3.29 1.19
CA TYR A 66 2.24 -3.98 0.01
C TYR A 66 1.08 -3.19 -0.58
N VAL A 67 1.27 -2.74 -1.82
CA VAL A 67 0.26 -2.01 -2.59
C VAL A 67 0.15 -2.57 -3.99
N THR A 68 -0.99 -2.30 -4.64
CA THR A 68 -1.30 -2.77 -5.99
C THR A 68 -1.94 -1.65 -6.80
N ARG A 69 -1.78 -1.65 -8.13
CA ARG A 69 -2.47 -0.70 -9.01
C ARG A 69 -3.94 -1.07 -9.25
N SER A 70 -4.32 -2.32 -9.00
CA SER A 70 -5.70 -2.81 -9.12
C SER A 70 -6.43 -2.69 -7.78
N PHE A 71 -7.53 -1.93 -7.78
CA PHE A 71 -8.44 -1.83 -6.65
C PHE A 71 -9.04 -3.18 -6.29
N GLU A 72 -9.53 -3.92 -7.29
CA GLU A 72 -10.09 -5.26 -7.12
C GLU A 72 -9.09 -6.18 -6.45
N LYS A 73 -7.82 -6.17 -6.88
CA LYS A 73 -6.80 -6.97 -6.21
C LYS A 73 -6.61 -6.57 -4.75
N ALA A 74 -6.69 -5.27 -4.43
CA ALA A 74 -6.56 -4.80 -3.05
C ALA A 74 -7.76 -5.22 -2.19
N SER A 75 -8.99 -5.17 -2.73
CA SER A 75 -10.21 -5.47 -1.97
C SER A 75 -10.30 -6.92 -1.48
N HIS A 76 -9.50 -7.84 -2.04
CA HIS A 76 -9.39 -9.22 -1.60
C HIS A 76 -8.43 -9.45 -0.41
N TYR A 77 -7.79 -8.39 0.11
CA TYR A 77 -6.85 -8.50 1.24
C TYR A 77 -7.37 -7.83 2.52
N PRO A 78 -7.03 -8.41 3.69
CA PRO A 78 -6.42 -9.72 3.87
C PRO A 78 -7.35 -10.87 3.44
N THR A 79 -6.76 -11.95 2.93
CA THR A 79 -7.49 -13.17 2.53
C THR A 79 -8.23 -13.81 3.70
N GLU A 80 -7.67 -13.69 4.90
CA GLU A 80 -8.29 -14.10 6.15
C GLU A 80 -8.51 -12.85 7.02
N SER A 81 -9.77 -12.43 7.14
CA SER A 81 -10.15 -11.28 7.96
C SER A 81 -10.69 -11.67 9.33
N TYR A 82 -10.90 -12.96 9.59
CA TYR A 82 -11.52 -13.48 10.83
C TYR A 82 -12.80 -12.75 11.22
N GLY A 83 -13.63 -12.41 10.23
CA GLY A 83 -14.89 -11.68 10.44
C GLY A 83 -14.75 -10.17 10.58
N GLN A 84 -13.53 -9.62 10.52
CA GLN A 84 -13.33 -8.17 10.52
C GLN A 84 -13.77 -7.55 9.19
N PRO A 85 -14.44 -6.39 9.22
CA PRO A 85 -14.72 -5.62 8.01
C PRO A 85 -13.43 -5.25 7.28
N LEU A 86 -13.47 -5.29 5.95
CA LEU A 86 -12.35 -4.91 5.10
C LEU A 86 -12.44 -3.44 4.67
N ALA A 87 -11.29 -2.86 4.39
CA ALA A 87 -11.14 -1.51 3.88
C ALA A 87 -10.03 -1.45 2.82
N VAL A 88 -10.20 -0.57 1.84
CA VAL A 88 -9.20 -0.30 0.82
C VAL A 88 -8.78 1.16 0.89
N LEU A 89 -7.50 1.41 1.16
CA LEU A 89 -6.92 2.75 1.13
C LEU A 89 -6.45 3.07 -0.30
N LYS A 90 -6.82 4.25 -0.81
CA LYS A 90 -6.33 4.80 -2.09
C LYS A 90 -5.17 5.75 -1.81
N LEU A 91 -4.04 5.53 -2.48
CA LEU A 91 -2.75 6.15 -2.15
C LEU A 91 -2.15 6.81 -3.39
N CYS A 92 -1.47 7.94 -3.22
CA CYS A 92 -0.49 8.40 -4.19
C CYS A 92 0.91 7.94 -3.76
N VAL A 93 1.58 7.16 -4.60
CA VAL A 93 2.81 6.44 -4.24
C VAL A 93 3.95 6.84 -5.17
N ARG A 94 4.99 7.48 -4.63
CA ARG A 94 6.19 7.89 -5.37
C ARG A 94 7.24 6.78 -5.36
N VAL A 95 7.25 5.88 -6.35
CA VAL A 95 8.01 4.60 -6.28
C VAL A 95 9.53 4.71 -6.43
N GLY A 96 10.07 5.82 -6.94
CA GLY A 96 11.51 5.95 -7.19
C GLY A 96 12.03 4.93 -8.22
N LYS A 97 13.15 4.27 -7.92
CA LYS A 97 13.71 3.18 -8.73
C LYS A 97 13.04 1.85 -8.34
N VAL A 98 12.57 1.09 -9.34
CA VAL A 98 11.82 -0.16 -9.12
C VAL A 98 12.61 -1.35 -9.61
N LYS A 99 12.55 -2.46 -8.86
CA LYS A 99 13.03 -3.77 -9.30
C LYS A 99 11.85 -4.66 -9.68
N LYS A 100 11.94 -5.30 -10.84
CA LYS A 100 10.90 -6.20 -11.35
C LYS A 100 11.19 -7.62 -10.87
N ILE A 101 10.33 -8.17 -10.02
CA ILE A 101 10.36 -9.55 -9.56
C ILE A 101 9.13 -10.24 -10.13
N THR A 102 9.32 -11.19 -11.05
CA THR A 102 8.22 -11.81 -11.83
C THR A 102 7.90 -13.24 -11.44
N TYR A 103 8.76 -13.90 -10.67
CA TYR A 103 8.59 -15.31 -10.29
C TYR A 103 9.00 -15.55 -8.84
N GLN A 104 8.45 -16.61 -8.25
CA GLN A 104 8.78 -17.08 -6.91
C GLN A 104 10.16 -17.75 -6.90
N GLY A 105 10.97 -17.52 -5.89
CA GLY A 105 12.37 -17.93 -5.83
C GLY A 105 13.33 -16.98 -6.56
N HIS A 106 12.88 -15.78 -6.93
CA HIS A 106 13.76 -14.79 -7.57
C HIS A 106 14.93 -14.43 -6.62
N PRO A 107 16.19 -14.28 -7.10
CA PRO A 107 17.34 -14.01 -6.24
C PRO A 107 17.19 -12.77 -5.34
N LEU A 108 16.52 -11.75 -5.85
CA LEU A 108 16.21 -10.51 -5.12
C LEU A 108 14.87 -10.52 -4.35
N GLN A 109 14.16 -11.65 -4.29
CA GLN A 109 12.79 -11.70 -3.76
C GLN A 109 12.68 -11.15 -2.34
N MET A 110 13.63 -11.52 -1.47
CA MET A 110 13.65 -11.09 -0.07
C MET A 110 14.67 -9.97 0.20
N THR A 111 15.61 -9.76 -0.71
CA THR A 111 16.79 -8.90 -0.54
C THR A 111 16.79 -7.67 -1.45
N TRP A 112 15.73 -7.43 -2.24
CA TRP A 112 15.65 -6.30 -3.19
C TRP A 112 15.95 -4.94 -2.57
N HIS A 113 15.74 -4.77 -1.27
CA HIS A 113 15.99 -3.53 -0.54
C HIS A 113 17.48 -3.31 -0.17
N MET A 114 18.32 -4.32 -0.35
CA MET A 114 19.77 -4.27 -0.07
C MET A 114 20.61 -3.90 -1.31
N HIS A 115 19.99 -3.75 -2.48
CA HIS A 115 20.63 -3.56 -3.78
C HIS A 115 19.98 -2.42 -4.56
#